data_AF-A0A9P4M1Z6-F1
#
_entry.id   AF-A0A9P4M1Z6-F1
#
_cell.length_a   1.000
_cell.length_b   1.000
_cell.length_c   1.000
_cell.angle_alpha   90.00
_cell.angle_beta   90.00
_cell.angle_gamma   90.00
#
_symmetry.space_group_name_H-M   'P 1'
#
loop_
_entity.id
_entity.type
_entity.pdbx_description
1 polymer ?
#
loop_
_entity_poly.entity_id
_entity_poly.type
_entity_poly.pdbx_seq_one_letter_code
_entity_poly.pdbx_strand_id
1 'polypeptide(L)'
;MSSDEIIRSHLDRLLSARAFPRTICPSEVARSVSQEEHVTIGSESWRELMPHVQEMAWAMRDRDEVEILQHGEVIRHDLQREDIRGPIRIRRIRSHRQD
;
A
#
# COMPACT_ATOMS: atom_id res chain seq x y z
N MET A 1 5.34 16.54 8.32
CA MET A 1 5.49 15.15 7.85
C MET A 1 6.04 15.20 6.44
N SER A 2 6.94 14.29 6.06
CA SER A 2 7.38 14.12 4.68
C SER A 2 6.29 13.45 3.83
N SER A 3 6.43 13.49 2.49
CA SER A 3 5.52 12.78 1.58
C SER A 3 5.42 11.29 1.89
N ASP A 4 6.57 10.65 2.18
CA ASP A 4 6.64 9.23 2.53
C ASP A 4 5.92 8.93 3.85
N GLU A 5 6.09 9.78 4.87
CA GLU A 5 5.40 9.62 6.15
C GLU A 5 3.87 9.73 6.00
N ILE A 6 3.39 10.62 5.11
CA ILE A 6 1.96 10.75 4.81
C ILE A 6 1.47 9.46 4.15
N ILE A 7 2.07 9.03 3.03
CA ILE A 7 1.62 7.82 2.32
C ILE A 7 1.66 6.58 3.22
N ARG A 8 2.72 6.44 4.02
CA ARG A 8 2.88 5.37 5.00
C ARG A 8 1.74 5.38 6.03
N SER A 9 1.41 6.55 6.59
CA SER A 9 0.31 6.71 7.54
C SER A 9 -1.04 6.26 6.96
N HIS A 10 -1.33 6.62 5.71
CA HIS A 10 -2.57 6.18 5.05
C HIS A 10 -2.61 4.67 4.79
N LEU A 11 -1.48 4.08 4.37
CA LEU A 11 -1.35 2.63 4.26
C LEU A 11 -1.63 1.95 5.60
N ASP A 12 -0.95 2.36 6.66
CA ASP A 12 -1.09 1.75 7.98
C ASP A 12 -2.50 1.89 8.56
N ARG A 13 -3.11 3.08 8.43
CA ARG A 13 -4.49 3.33 8.87
C ARG A 13 -5.49 2.43 8.13
N LEU A 14 -5.41 2.36 6.81
CA LEU A 14 -6.34 1.54 6.02
C LEU A 14 -6.12 0.04 6.23
N LEU A 15 -4.87 -0.40 6.33
CA LEU A 15 -4.53 -1.80 6.57
C LEU A 15 -4.95 -2.25 7.97
N SER A 16 -4.75 -1.43 9.00
CA SER A 16 -5.18 -1.75 10.38
C SER A 16 -6.69 -1.82 10.55
N ALA A 17 -7.46 -1.10 9.74
CA ALA A 17 -8.93 -1.12 9.76
C ALA A 17 -9.53 -2.37 9.09
N ARG A 18 -8.71 -3.26 8.51
CA ARG A 18 -9.16 -4.47 7.79
C ARG A 18 -8.76 -5.73 8.55
N ALA A 19 -9.75 -6.52 8.96
CA ALA A 19 -9.49 -7.86 9.48
C ALA A 19 -8.90 -8.76 8.37
N PHE A 20 -7.88 -9.56 8.72
CA PHE A 20 -7.34 -10.56 7.80
C PHE A 20 -8.45 -11.53 7.33
N PRO A 21 -8.52 -11.91 6.04
CA PRO A 21 -7.58 -11.63 4.94
C PRO A 21 -8.00 -10.44 4.05
N ARG A 22 -8.82 -9.51 4.54
CA ARG A 22 -9.31 -8.39 3.71
C ARG A 22 -8.15 -7.52 3.23
N THR A 23 -8.28 -7.05 1.99
CA THR A 23 -7.26 -6.25 1.31
C THR A 23 -7.76 -4.84 1.02
N ILE A 24 -6.83 -3.93 0.73
CA ILE A 24 -7.06 -2.62 0.10
C ILE A 24 -6.42 -2.60 -1.30
N CYS A 25 -6.60 -1.54 -2.07
CA CYS A 25 -5.82 -1.30 -3.31
C CYS A 25 -5.08 0.04 -3.25
N PRO A 26 -4.06 0.25 -4.10
CA PRO A 26 -3.33 1.51 -4.13
C PRO A 26 -4.24 2.73 -4.29
N SER A 27 -5.22 2.66 -5.20
CA SER A 27 -6.16 3.76 -5.45
C SER A 27 -7.07 4.11 -4.27
N GLU A 28 -7.28 3.19 -3.32
CA GLU A 28 -7.99 3.48 -2.08
C GLU A 28 -7.13 4.35 -1.15
N VAL A 29 -5.83 4.05 -1.07
CA VAL A 29 -4.86 4.82 -0.29
C VAL A 29 -4.74 6.23 -0.83
N ALA A 30 -4.46 6.41 -2.12
CA ALA A 30 -4.27 7.75 -2.67
C ALA A 30 -5.52 8.62 -2.60
N ARG A 31 -6.72 8.05 -2.78
CA ARG A 31 -7.97 8.80 -2.63
C ARG A 31 -8.25 9.22 -1.19
N SER A 32 -7.58 8.60 -0.22
CA SER A 32 -7.77 8.93 1.18
C SER A 32 -6.88 10.08 1.66
N VAL A 33 -5.92 10.52 0.84
CA VAL A 33 -5.04 11.67 1.11
C VAL A 33 -5.85 12.95 1.00
N SER A 34 -5.71 13.85 1.98
CA SER A 34 -6.45 15.11 2.05
C SER A 34 -5.91 16.16 1.09
N GLN A 35 -6.68 17.23 0.86
CA GLN A 35 -6.23 18.34 0.01
C GLN A 35 -4.98 19.04 0.59
N GLU A 36 -4.90 19.18 1.91
CA GLU A 36 -3.76 19.77 2.62
C GLU A 36 -2.51 18.90 2.47
N GLU A 37 -2.69 17.58 2.51
CA GLU A 37 -1.61 16.61 2.27
C GLU A 37 -1.18 16.61 0.81
N HIS A 38 -2.10 16.76 -0.15
CA HIS A 38 -1.78 16.95 -1.57
C HIS A 38 -0.89 18.17 -1.79
N VAL A 39 -1.19 19.30 -1.13
CA VAL A 39 -0.34 20.51 -1.13
C VAL A 39 1.04 20.21 -0.54
N THR A 40 1.11 19.46 0.56
CA THR A 40 2.38 19.10 1.20
C THR A 40 3.25 18.19 0.33
N ILE A 41 2.62 17.23 -0.36
CA ILE A 41 3.29 16.29 -1.26
C ILE A 41 3.69 16.97 -2.58
N GLY A 42 3.00 18.05 -2.98
CA GLY A 42 3.18 18.70 -4.27
C GLY A 42 2.51 17.91 -5.40
N SER A 43 1.32 17.37 -5.15
CA SER A 43 0.53 16.63 -6.15
C SER A 43 -0.80 17.34 -6.41
N GLU A 44 -1.25 17.33 -7.66
CA GLU A 44 -2.49 17.96 -8.09
C GLU A 44 -3.68 16.99 -8.06
N SER A 45 -3.39 15.69 -8.10
CA SER A 45 -4.42 14.66 -8.10
C SER A 45 -3.98 13.38 -7.41
N TRP A 46 -4.95 12.60 -6.90
CA TRP A 46 -4.70 11.26 -6.33
C TRP A 46 -4.02 10.30 -7.32
N ARG A 47 -4.15 10.51 -8.64
CA ARG A 47 -3.53 9.63 -9.63
C ARG A 47 -2.00 9.75 -9.62
N GLU A 48 -1.47 10.94 -9.38
CA GLU A 48 -0.02 11.19 -9.25
C GLU A 48 0.60 10.52 -8.02
N LEU A 49 -0.23 10.19 -7.02
CA LEU A 49 0.22 9.46 -5.84
C LEU A 49 0.35 7.95 -6.08
N MET A 50 -0.18 7.42 -7.20
CA MET A 50 -0.18 5.98 -7.45
C MET A 50 1.20 5.33 -7.53
N PRO A 51 2.23 5.93 -8.15
CA PRO A 51 3.58 5.40 -8.12
C PRO A 51 4.14 5.33 -6.70
N HIS A 52 4.00 6.41 -5.91
CA HIS A 52 4.48 6.50 -4.52
C HIS A 52 3.82 5.48 -3.60
N VAL A 53 2.49 5.30 -3.71
CA VAL A 53 1.77 4.28 -2.93
C VAL A 53 2.25 2.87 -3.27
N GLN A 54 2.48 2.59 -4.57
CA GLN A 54 3.00 1.29 -4.98
C GLN A 54 4.42 1.07 -4.43
N GLU A 55 5.32 2.04 -4.58
CA GLU A 55 6.69 1.98 -4.06
C GLU A 55 6.73 1.70 -2.57
N MET A 56 5.93 2.43 -1.79
CA MET A 56 5.83 2.21 -0.36
C MET A 56 5.27 0.81 -0.03
N ALA A 57 4.26 0.33 -0.76
CA ALA A 57 3.71 -1.00 -0.54
C ALA A 57 4.72 -2.13 -0.84
N TRP A 58 5.53 -1.98 -1.90
CA TRP A 58 6.62 -2.91 -2.21
C TRP A 58 7.72 -2.87 -1.15
N ALA A 59 8.13 -1.66 -0.72
CA ALA A 59 9.09 -1.51 0.37
C ALA A 59 8.60 -2.11 1.70
N MET A 60 7.30 -2.02 2.01
CA MET A 60 6.69 -2.68 3.16
C MET A 60 6.66 -4.21 3.02
N ARG A 61 6.43 -4.73 1.82
CA ARG A 61 6.49 -6.18 1.54
C ARG A 61 7.90 -6.72 1.73
N ASP A 62 8.91 -6.00 1.25
CA ASP A 62 10.31 -6.41 1.38
C ASP A 62 10.79 -6.43 2.85
N ARG A 63 10.01 -5.80 3.76
CA ARG A 63 10.21 -5.81 5.22
C ARG A 63 9.29 -6.78 5.95
N ASP A 64 8.58 -7.64 5.22
CA ASP A 64 7.60 -8.60 5.78
C ASP A 64 6.51 -7.93 6.64
N GLU A 65 6.06 -6.73 6.25
CA GLU A 65 4.96 -6.05 6.92
C GLU A 65 3.60 -6.31 6.24
N VAL A 66 3.61 -6.50 4.91
CA VAL A 66 2.41 -6.69 4.07
C VAL A 66 2.62 -7.77 3.02
N GLU A 67 1.52 -8.38 2.58
CA GLU A 67 1.47 -9.18 1.36
C GLU A 67 0.85 -8.34 0.23
N ILE A 68 1.46 -8.42 -0.95
CA ILE A 68 0.88 -7.92 -2.19
C ILE A 68 0.26 -9.10 -2.94
N LEU A 69 -0.98 -8.93 -3.39
CA LEU A 69 -1.73 -9.93 -4.11
C LEU A 69 -2.10 -9.46 -5.51
N GLN A 70 -2.13 -10.39 -6.45
CA GLN A 70 -2.69 -10.18 -7.78
C GLN A 70 -3.54 -11.38 -8.17
N HIS A 71 -4.72 -11.11 -8.75
CA HIS A 71 -5.73 -12.14 -9.06
C HIS A 71 -6.13 -13.03 -7.87
N GLY A 72 -6.02 -12.50 -6.64
CA GLY A 72 -6.35 -13.22 -5.41
C GLY A 72 -5.19 -14.01 -4.79
N GLU A 73 -4.06 -14.11 -5.48
CA GLU A 73 -2.88 -14.88 -5.05
C GLU A 73 -1.77 -13.95 -4.54
N VAL A 74 -1.04 -14.40 -3.52
CA VAL A 74 0.13 -13.67 -2.99
C VAL A 74 1.27 -13.72 -4.00
N ILE A 75 1.84 -12.54 -4.31
CA ILE A 75 2.97 -12.42 -5.22
C ILE A 75 4.24 -12.89 -4.50
N ARG A 76 4.87 -13.94 -5.02
CA ARG A 76 6.09 -14.56 -4.48
C ARG A 76 7.27 -13.58 -4.43
N HIS A 77 8.09 -13.65 -3.37
CA HIS A 77 9.19 -12.70 -3.10
C HIS A 77 10.29 -12.61 -4.18
N ASP A 78 10.40 -13.64 -5.04
CA ASP A 78 11.32 -13.62 -6.19
C ASP A 78 10.85 -12.68 -7.32
N LEU A 79 9.57 -12.28 -7.32
CA LEU A 79 9.04 -11.27 -8.24
C LEU A 79 9.07 -9.87 -7.62
N GLN A 80 9.44 -8.90 -8.45
CA GLN A 80 9.55 -7.48 -8.12
C GLN A 80 8.43 -6.66 -8.78
N ARG A 81 8.33 -5.38 -8.42
CA ARG A 81 7.32 -4.46 -8.97
C ARG A 81 7.35 -4.44 -10.50
N GLU A 82 8.53 -4.44 -11.08
CA GLU A 82 8.77 -4.33 -12.52
C GLU A 82 8.31 -5.59 -13.28
N ASP A 83 8.06 -6.70 -12.60
CA ASP A 83 7.52 -7.94 -13.17
C ASP A 83 5.99 -7.95 -13.20
N ILE A 84 5.34 -7.08 -12.42
CA ILE A 84 3.89 -7.10 -12.21
C ILE A 84 3.21 -6.03 -13.07
N ARG A 85 2.11 -6.41 -13.71
CA ARG A 85 1.30 -5.50 -14.54
C ARG A 85 -0.15 -5.54 -14.10
N GLY A 86 -0.78 -4.37 -14.06
CA GLY A 86 -2.21 -4.25 -13.74
C GLY A 86 -2.50 -4.18 -12.24
N PRO A 87 -3.79 -4.36 -11.85
CA PRO A 87 -4.23 -4.12 -10.48
C PRO A 87 -3.59 -5.08 -9.48
N ILE A 88 -3.24 -4.52 -8.32
CA ILE A 88 -2.78 -5.26 -7.15
C ILE A 88 -3.67 -4.96 -5.94
N ARG A 89 -3.61 -5.86 -4.96
CA ARG A 89 -4.24 -5.73 -3.65
C ARG A 89 -3.16 -5.82 -2.57
N ILE A 90 -3.39 -5.19 -1.43
CA ILE A 90 -2.44 -5.16 -0.31
C ILE A 90 -3.18 -5.60 0.95
N ARG A 91 -2.59 -6.47 1.77
CA ARG A 91 -3.07 -6.80 3.12
C ARG A 91 -1.90 -6.90 4.10
N ARG A 92 -2.16 -6.75 5.40
CA ARG A 92 -1.14 -7.11 6.40
C ARG A 92 -0.83 -8.59 6.32
N ILE A 93 0.44 -8.93 6.54
CA ILE A 93 0.82 -10.31 6.80
C ILE A 93 0.02 -10.80 8.01
N ARG A 94 -0.42 -12.06 7.97
CA ARG A 94 -1.03 -12.70 9.13
C ARG A 94 0.04 -12.76 10.21
N SER A 95 -0.05 -11.87 11.19
CA SER A 95 0.72 -12.02 12.42
C SER A 95 0.34 -13.38 13.00
N HIS A 96 1.29 -14.31 13.05
CA HIS A 96 1.17 -15.51 13.84
C HIS A 96 1.04 -15.03 15.29
N ARG A 97 -0.19 -14.78 15.76
CA ARG A 97 -0.46 -14.85 17.19
C ARG A 97 -0.18 -16.31 17.55
N GLN A 98 0.95 -16.53 18.19
CA GLN A 98 1.04 -17.60 19.17
C GLN A 98 -0.02 -17.22 20.22
N ASP A 99 -1.20 -17.82 20.09
CA ASP A 99 -2.08 -18.02 21.23
C ASP A 99 -1.54 -19.20 22.05
#